data_AF-A0A7S4ITB4-F1
#
_entry.id   AF-A0A7S4ITB4-F1
#
_cell.length_a   1.000
_cell.length_b   1.000
_cell.length_c   1.000
_cell.angle_alpha   90.00
_cell.angle_beta   90.00
_cell.angle_gamma   90.00
#
_symmetry.space_group_name_H-M   'P 1'
#
loop_
_entity.id
_entity.type
_entity.pdbx_description
1 polymer ?
#
loop_
_entity_poly.entity_id
_entity_poly.type
_entity_poly.pdbx_seq_one_letter_code
_entity_poly.pdbx_strand_id
1 'polypeptide(L)'
;CTLLLTYSPSSHFDDVLYESKDYPDGPLSVKSTSISHLQLGEITSERIMKTHFATFYSSTSDKPCSLLVIQCDPLTSSQTLIDHARHICTQEYFIYQNREKENPTAASQLRKHVVFLVHLPPGLKQRQREFSLDFQSIWQALFVDDLRAGTAGHTLDTIDMLKTSAYDLVASNRISLSKVLNSRCQYALSCCTVPSIQDVIAYYSERIRIYRILLADKEFVEFVE
;
A
#
# COMPACT_ATOMS: atom_id res chain seq x y z
N CYS A 1 -7.79 17.75 4.76
CA CYS A 1 -7.56 16.68 3.77
C CYS A 1 -6.08 16.37 3.72
N THR A 2 -5.71 15.13 3.44
CA THR A 2 -4.31 14.66 3.49
C THR A 2 -3.94 13.97 2.18
N LEU A 3 -2.80 14.32 1.62
CA LEU A 3 -2.20 13.65 0.46
C LEU A 3 -1.07 12.77 0.99
N LEU A 4 -1.24 11.46 0.91
CA LEU A 4 -0.29 10.46 1.37
C LEU A 4 0.41 9.84 0.16
N LEU A 5 1.73 9.96 0.13
CA LEU A 5 2.58 9.41 -0.92
C LEU A 5 3.32 8.19 -0.35
N THR A 6 3.38 7.10 -1.11
CA THR A 6 4.04 5.88 -0.65
C THR A 6 4.75 5.15 -1.78
N TYR A 7 5.84 4.42 -1.48
CA TYR A 7 6.40 3.42 -2.40
C TYR A 7 5.82 2.02 -2.14
N SER A 8 5.03 1.86 -1.08
CA SER A 8 4.34 0.63 -0.78
C SER A 8 3.41 0.23 -1.93
N PRO A 9 3.43 -1.05 -2.37
CA PRO A 9 2.44 -1.59 -3.30
C PRO A 9 1.00 -1.36 -2.81
N SER A 10 0.05 -1.29 -3.76
CA SER A 10 -1.39 -1.17 -3.46
C SER A 10 -1.89 -2.30 -2.56
N SER A 11 -1.40 -3.52 -2.76
CA SER A 11 -1.79 -4.70 -1.98
C SER A 11 -1.48 -4.57 -0.49
N HIS A 12 -0.42 -3.86 -0.10
CA HIS A 12 -0.10 -3.64 1.31
C HIS A 12 -1.15 -2.78 2.01
N PHE A 13 -1.84 -1.89 1.28
CA PHE A 13 -2.93 -1.12 1.87
C PHE A 13 -4.16 -1.99 2.11
N ASP A 14 -4.45 -2.91 1.19
CA ASP A 14 -5.51 -3.90 1.36
C ASP A 14 -5.25 -4.71 2.63
N ASP A 15 -4.02 -5.22 2.81
CA ASP A 15 -3.61 -5.97 4.01
C ASP A 15 -3.86 -5.16 5.29
N VAL A 16 -3.54 -3.87 5.32
CA VAL A 16 -3.78 -2.99 6.47
C VAL A 16 -5.28 -2.82 6.75
N LEU A 17 -6.11 -2.66 5.71
CA LEU A 17 -7.56 -2.58 5.87
C LEU A 17 -8.14 -3.88 6.44
N TYR A 18 -7.61 -5.05 6.04
CA TYR A 18 -8.06 -6.36 6.52
C TYR A 18 -7.53 -6.69 7.93
N GLU A 19 -6.23 -6.51 8.19
CA GLU A 19 -5.60 -6.77 9.51
C GLU A 19 -6.16 -5.86 10.61
N SER A 20 -6.58 -4.64 10.27
CA SER A 20 -7.23 -3.73 11.21
C SER A 20 -8.54 -4.27 11.81
N LYS A 21 -9.16 -5.28 11.19
CA LYS A 21 -10.34 -5.98 11.73
C LYS A 21 -9.98 -6.95 12.86
N ASP A 22 -8.75 -7.48 12.87
CA ASP A 22 -8.30 -8.51 13.81
C ASP A 22 -7.52 -7.93 15.02
N TYR A 23 -7.06 -6.68 14.95
CA TYR A 23 -6.42 -5.96 16.07
C TYR A 23 -7.21 -4.70 16.48
N PRO A 24 -8.21 -4.83 17.37
CA PRO A 24 -9.13 -3.74 17.73
C PRO A 24 -8.55 -2.63 18.63
N ASP A 25 -7.38 -2.83 19.22
CA ASP A 25 -6.84 -1.99 20.30
C ASP A 25 -5.66 -1.07 19.87
N GLY A 26 -5.43 -0.91 18.56
CA GLY A 26 -4.50 0.10 18.02
C GLY A 26 -4.98 1.55 18.25
N PRO A 27 -4.08 2.55 18.15
CA PRO A 27 -4.40 3.97 18.36
C PRO A 27 -5.43 4.54 17.36
N LEU A 28 -5.64 3.85 16.24
CA LEU A 28 -6.80 3.97 15.36
C LEU A 28 -7.69 2.75 15.58
N SER A 29 -8.41 2.70 16.71
CA SER A 29 -9.36 1.61 16.91
C SER A 29 -10.40 1.67 15.80
N VAL A 30 -10.45 0.65 14.95
CA VAL A 30 -11.47 0.47 13.90
C VAL A 30 -12.88 0.51 14.51
N LYS A 31 -13.02 0.36 15.83
CA LYS A 31 -14.27 0.57 16.56
C LYS A 31 -14.79 2.01 16.48
N SER A 32 -13.93 3.03 16.47
CA SER A 32 -14.34 4.45 16.48
C SER A 32 -14.33 5.15 15.12
N THR A 33 -13.83 4.51 14.07
CA THR A 33 -13.71 5.12 12.74
C THR A 33 -14.46 4.31 11.68
N SER A 34 -15.31 4.99 10.89
CA SER A 34 -15.93 4.44 9.68
C SER A 34 -14.99 4.67 8.50
N ILE A 35 -14.59 3.60 7.80
CA ILE A 35 -13.64 3.71 6.68
C ILE A 35 -14.39 3.41 5.38
N SER A 36 -14.34 4.34 4.44
CA SER A 36 -14.73 4.13 3.05
C SER A 36 -13.51 4.17 2.14
N HIS A 37 -13.48 3.29 1.15
CA HIS A 37 -12.38 3.15 0.21
C HIS A 37 -12.89 3.39 -1.21
N LEU A 38 -12.08 4.07 -2.02
CA LEU A 38 -12.39 4.43 -3.40
C LEU A 38 -11.14 4.26 -4.26
N GLN A 39 -11.18 3.35 -5.22
CA GLN A 39 -10.12 3.19 -6.23
C GLN A 39 -10.34 4.18 -7.37
N LEU A 40 -9.45 5.17 -7.52
CA LEU A 40 -9.63 6.25 -8.49
C LEU A 40 -9.64 5.74 -9.94
N GLY A 41 -8.84 4.71 -10.24
CA GLY A 41 -8.75 4.10 -11.56
C GLY A 41 -10.04 3.40 -12.03
N GLU A 42 -10.97 3.10 -11.12
CA GLU A 42 -12.25 2.46 -11.44
C GLU A 42 -13.37 3.46 -11.75
N ILE A 43 -13.13 4.75 -11.50
CA ILE A 43 -14.14 5.79 -11.70
C ILE A 43 -14.20 6.16 -13.17
N THR A 44 -15.34 5.86 -13.79
CA THR A 44 -15.56 6.08 -15.24
C THR A 44 -16.13 7.45 -15.58
N SER A 45 -16.60 8.23 -14.60
CA SER A 45 -17.15 9.57 -14.86
C SER A 45 -17.04 10.52 -13.67
N GLU A 46 -16.98 11.82 -13.97
CA GLU A 46 -17.02 12.90 -12.99
C GLU A 46 -18.28 12.85 -12.11
N ARG A 47 -19.43 12.53 -12.72
CA ARG A 47 -20.71 12.43 -12.00
C ARG A 47 -20.64 11.38 -10.89
N ILE A 48 -20.03 10.23 -11.15
CA ILE A 48 -19.84 9.17 -10.15
C ILE A 48 -18.91 9.68 -9.03
N MET A 49 -17.79 10.28 -9.40
CA MET A 49 -16.83 10.86 -8.45
C MET A 49 -17.47 11.87 -7.51
N LYS A 50 -18.19 12.84 -8.07
CA LYS A 50 -18.90 13.89 -7.32
C LYS A 50 -19.95 13.28 -6.40
N THR A 51 -20.70 12.29 -6.89
CA THR A 51 -21.71 11.58 -6.09
C THR A 51 -21.06 10.86 -4.90
N HIS A 52 -19.92 10.20 -5.09
CA HIS A 52 -19.19 9.55 -4.00
C HIS A 52 -18.72 10.54 -2.93
N PHE A 53 -18.12 11.67 -3.33
CA PHE A 53 -17.68 12.69 -2.38
C PHE A 53 -18.85 13.36 -1.65
N ALA A 54 -19.89 13.75 -2.37
CA ALA A 54 -21.10 14.31 -1.78
C ALA A 54 -21.75 13.33 -0.79
N THR A 55 -21.82 12.04 -1.15
CA THR A 55 -22.36 10.98 -0.28
C THR A 55 -21.51 10.79 0.97
N PHE A 56 -20.17 10.84 0.84
CA PHE A 56 -19.29 10.76 2.00
C PHE A 56 -19.49 11.94 2.96
N TYR A 57 -19.64 13.16 2.44
CA TYR A 57 -19.87 14.35 3.27
C TYR A 57 -21.30 14.44 3.82
N SER A 58 -22.30 13.84 3.16
CA SER A 58 -23.67 13.78 3.68
C SER A 58 -23.97 12.56 4.56
N SER A 59 -23.13 11.51 4.51
CA SER A 59 -23.38 10.28 5.25
C SER A 59 -23.41 10.52 6.76
N THR A 60 -24.40 9.94 7.42
CA THR A 60 -24.44 9.82 8.87
C THR A 60 -23.77 8.50 9.24
N SER A 61 -22.87 8.54 10.22
CA SER A 61 -22.26 7.34 10.79
C SER A 61 -22.46 7.38 12.30
N ASP A 62 -22.71 6.23 12.91
CA ASP A 62 -22.78 6.10 14.36
C ASP A 62 -21.39 6.25 15.02
N LYS A 63 -20.32 6.24 14.22
CA LYS A 63 -18.94 6.37 14.68
C LYS A 63 -18.50 7.83 14.68
N PRO A 64 -17.76 8.30 15.70
CA PRO A 64 -17.36 9.70 15.83
C PRO A 64 -16.43 10.22 14.72
N CYS A 65 -15.78 9.32 13.98
CA CYS A 65 -14.87 9.64 12.91
C CYS A 65 -15.23 8.86 11.64
N SER A 66 -15.16 9.53 10.48
CA SER A 66 -15.29 8.91 9.16
C SER A 66 -14.09 9.25 8.30
N LEU A 67 -13.50 8.25 7.68
CA LEU A 67 -12.31 8.33 6.84
C LEU A 67 -12.65 7.85 5.43
N LEU A 68 -12.46 8.70 4.43
CA LEU A 68 -12.46 8.31 3.02
C LEU A 68 -11.01 8.18 2.54
N VAL A 69 -10.64 6.99 2.09
CA VAL A 69 -9.36 6.75 1.43
C VAL A 69 -9.58 6.64 -0.08
N ILE A 70 -8.98 7.57 -0.83
CA ILE A 70 -8.99 7.58 -2.28
C ILE A 70 -7.63 7.06 -2.74
N GLN A 71 -7.61 5.83 -3.24
CA GLN A 71 -6.40 5.17 -3.67
C GLN A 71 -6.18 5.42 -5.16
N CYS A 72 -4.97 5.85 -5.52
CA CYS A 72 -4.59 6.03 -6.91
C CYS A 72 -3.18 5.49 -7.16
N ASP A 73 -3.03 4.90 -8.34
CA ASP A 73 -1.75 4.49 -8.88
C ASP A 73 -1.50 5.35 -10.13
N PRO A 74 -0.46 6.21 -10.15
CA PRO A 74 -0.07 6.99 -11.32
C PRO A 74 0.21 6.15 -12.58
N LEU A 75 0.37 4.82 -12.46
CA LEU A 75 0.42 3.92 -13.61
C LEU A 75 -0.93 3.79 -14.31
N THR A 76 -2.04 3.83 -13.57
CA THR A 76 -3.41 3.66 -14.09
C THR A 76 -4.20 4.95 -14.15
N SER A 77 -3.88 5.90 -13.27
CA SER A 77 -4.56 7.20 -13.13
C SER A 77 -3.63 8.32 -13.59
N SER A 78 -4.04 9.11 -14.59
CA SER A 78 -3.25 10.24 -15.04
C SER A 78 -3.16 11.34 -13.97
N GLN A 79 -2.08 12.13 -13.99
CA GLN A 79 -1.92 13.28 -13.09
C GLN A 79 -3.13 14.22 -13.16
N THR A 80 -3.63 14.50 -14.37
CA THR A 80 -4.82 15.32 -14.59
C THR A 80 -6.05 14.77 -13.88
N LEU A 81 -6.25 13.46 -13.88
CA LEU A 81 -7.37 12.82 -13.18
C LEU A 81 -7.22 12.97 -11.66
N ILE A 82 -6.00 12.77 -11.14
CA ILE A 82 -5.70 12.92 -9.70
C ILE A 82 -5.96 14.36 -9.25
N ASP A 83 -5.48 15.35 -10.00
CA ASP A 83 -5.67 16.76 -9.67
C ASP A 83 -7.13 17.18 -9.79
N HIS A 84 -7.84 16.70 -10.82
CA HIS A 84 -9.27 16.94 -10.99
C HIS A 84 -10.09 16.34 -9.84
N ALA A 85 -9.78 15.12 -9.42
CA ALA A 85 -10.44 14.47 -8.29
C ALA A 85 -10.21 15.23 -6.97
N ARG A 86 -8.97 15.70 -6.74
CA ARG A 86 -8.64 16.56 -5.60
C ARG A 86 -9.42 17.87 -5.63
N HIS A 87 -9.56 18.47 -6.81
CA HIS A 87 -10.33 19.70 -6.99
C HIS A 87 -11.81 19.51 -6.63
N ILE A 88 -12.47 18.48 -7.17
CA ILE A 88 -13.88 18.18 -6.86
C ILE A 88 -14.05 17.86 -5.36
N CYS A 89 -13.16 17.06 -4.78
CA CYS A 89 -13.21 16.74 -3.36
C CYS A 89 -13.10 18.01 -2.49
N THR A 90 -12.26 18.96 -2.90
CA THR A 90 -12.09 20.26 -2.25
C THR A 90 -13.35 21.12 -2.37
N GLN A 91 -13.98 21.16 -3.55
CA GLN A 91 -15.26 21.87 -3.73
C GLN A 91 -16.36 21.31 -2.83
N GLU A 92 -16.53 19.98 -2.80
CA GLU A 92 -17.53 19.32 -1.96
C GLU A 92 -17.24 19.53 -0.47
N TYR A 93 -15.96 19.57 -0.07
CA TYR A 93 -15.56 19.91 1.29
C TYR A 93 -16.03 21.31 1.71
N PHE A 94 -15.84 22.31 0.85
CA PHE A 94 -16.31 23.68 1.15
C PHE A 94 -17.84 23.76 1.21
N ILE A 95 -18.55 23.05 0.33
CA ILE A 95 -20.02 22.97 0.39
C ILE A 95 -20.46 22.37 1.73
N TYR A 96 -19.83 21.27 2.16
CA TYR A 96 -20.08 20.65 3.45
C TYR A 96 -19.82 21.61 4.62
N GLN A 97 -18.66 22.28 4.65
CA GLN A 97 -18.32 23.24 5.69
C GLN A 97 -19.32 24.39 5.78
N ASN A 98 -19.79 24.91 4.65
CA ASN A 98 -20.76 26.01 4.64
C ASN A 98 -22.12 25.55 5.18
N ARG A 99 -22.57 24.35 4.80
CA ARG A 99 -23.81 23.76 5.34
C ARG A 99 -23.76 23.55 6.85
N GLU A 100 -22.62 23.07 7.36
CA GLU A 100 -22.39 22.89 8.80
C GLU A 100 -22.41 24.22 9.57
N LYS A 101 -21.88 25.30 8.98
CA LYS A 101 -21.94 26.64 9.59
C LYS A 101 -23.35 27.21 9.66
N GLU A 102 -24.15 27.00 8.61
CA GLU A 102 -25.52 27.52 8.52
C GLU A 102 -26.50 26.72 9.39
N ASN A 103 -26.34 25.40 9.46
CA ASN A 103 -27.20 24.50 10.22
C ASN A 103 -26.35 23.48 10.99
N PRO A 104 -25.82 23.84 12.18
CA PRO A 104 -25.10 22.89 13.02
C PRO A 104 -26.06 21.81 13.52
N THR A 105 -26.09 20.68 12.84
CA THR A 105 -26.88 19.49 13.24
C THR A 105 -26.09 18.63 14.22
N ALA A 106 -26.71 17.62 14.83
CA ALA A 106 -25.99 16.64 15.65
C ALA A 106 -24.87 15.89 14.87
N ALA A 107 -24.93 15.89 13.54
CA ALA A 107 -23.86 15.41 12.65
C ALA A 107 -22.57 16.29 12.69
N SER A 108 -22.65 17.49 13.26
CA SER A 108 -21.52 18.42 13.45
C SER A 108 -20.42 17.88 14.37
N GLN A 109 -20.73 16.82 15.13
CA GLN A 109 -19.73 16.13 15.97
C GLN A 109 -18.90 15.08 15.19
N LEU A 110 -19.31 14.71 13.98
CA LEU A 110 -18.63 13.69 13.18
C LEU A 110 -17.41 14.30 12.48
N ARG A 111 -16.21 13.82 12.85
CA ARG A 111 -14.97 14.24 12.19
C ARG A 111 -14.83 13.50 10.86
N LYS A 112 -14.92 14.21 9.75
CA LYS A 112 -14.72 13.66 8.40
C LYS A 112 -13.33 13.97 7.88
N HIS A 113 -12.58 12.93 7.52
CA HIS A 113 -11.24 13.04 6.96
C HIS A 113 -11.17 12.37 5.59
N VAL A 114 -10.46 13.02 4.67
CA VAL A 114 -10.16 12.45 3.35
C VAL A 114 -8.64 12.29 3.22
N VAL A 115 -8.21 11.09 2.85
CA VAL A 115 -6.83 10.74 2.53
C VAL A 115 -6.76 10.35 1.07
N PHE A 116 -5.92 11.05 0.30
CA PHE A 116 -5.55 10.68 -1.06
C PHE A 116 -4.27 9.85 -0.98
N LEU A 117 -4.35 8.54 -1.22
CA LEU A 117 -3.22 7.62 -1.17
C LEU A 117 -2.66 7.41 -2.58
N VAL A 118 -1.47 7.95 -2.84
CA VAL A 118 -0.75 7.86 -4.10
C VAL A 118 0.35 6.82 -3.99
N HIS A 119 0.25 5.73 -4.76
CA HIS A 119 1.29 4.73 -4.89
C HIS A 119 2.32 5.19 -5.92
N LEU A 120 3.41 5.80 -5.47
CA LEU A 120 4.46 6.29 -6.35
C LEU A 120 5.06 5.13 -7.15
N PRO A 121 5.25 5.30 -8.48
CA PRO A 121 5.75 4.22 -9.32
C PRO A 121 7.17 3.82 -8.89
N PRO A 122 7.51 2.51 -8.95
CA PRO A 122 8.89 2.10 -8.81
C PRO A 122 9.68 2.74 -9.95
N GLY A 123 10.87 3.28 -9.66
CA GLY A 123 11.67 3.90 -10.72
C GLY A 123 12.12 2.86 -11.72
N LEU A 124 11.46 2.86 -12.86
CA LEU A 124 11.84 2.12 -14.05
C LEU A 124 12.75 3.03 -14.88
N LYS A 125 13.69 2.45 -15.64
CA LYS A 125 14.66 3.21 -16.46
C LYS A 125 14.02 4.24 -17.41
N GLN A 126 12.75 4.05 -17.76
CA GLN A 126 11.99 4.90 -18.68
C GLN A 126 11.04 5.89 -17.99
N ARG A 127 10.91 5.86 -16.66
CA ARG A 127 9.93 6.67 -15.93
C ARG A 127 10.53 7.29 -14.68
N GLN A 128 10.47 8.62 -14.60
CA GLN A 128 10.96 9.35 -13.44
C GLN A 128 10.08 9.05 -12.22
N ARG A 129 10.71 8.92 -11.04
CA ARG A 129 10.03 8.74 -9.73
C ARG A 129 9.55 10.09 -9.20
N GLU A 130 8.86 10.85 -10.03
CA GLU A 130 8.37 12.17 -9.67
C GLU A 130 6.85 12.21 -9.62
N PHE A 131 6.34 12.93 -8.64
CA PHE A 131 4.94 13.28 -8.52
C PHE A 131 4.89 14.77 -8.17
N SER A 132 4.28 15.56 -9.04
CA SER A 132 4.23 17.00 -8.87
C SER A 132 3.33 17.36 -7.70
N LEU A 133 3.88 18.12 -6.74
CA LEU A 133 3.12 18.68 -5.64
C LEU A 133 2.74 20.12 -5.95
N ASP A 134 1.47 20.42 -5.72
CA ASP A 134 0.97 21.79 -5.78
C ASP A 134 1.01 22.41 -4.37
N PHE A 135 1.64 23.57 -4.26
CA PHE A 135 1.80 24.32 -3.01
C PHE A 135 0.55 25.12 -2.62
N GLN A 136 -0.40 25.36 -3.55
CA GLN A 136 -1.63 26.11 -3.30
C GLN A 136 -2.81 25.24 -2.87
N SER A 137 -2.54 24.17 -2.13
CA SER A 137 -3.53 23.13 -1.85
C SER A 137 -3.91 23.07 -0.37
N ILE A 138 -5.19 22.84 -0.07
CA ILE A 138 -5.68 22.52 1.29
C ILE A 138 -5.23 21.13 1.79
N TRP A 139 -4.39 20.46 1.00
CA TRP A 139 -3.96 19.09 1.20
C TRP A 139 -2.61 19.10 1.91
N GLN A 140 -2.57 18.54 3.11
CA GLN A 140 -1.30 18.28 3.79
C GLN A 140 -0.61 17.09 3.14
N ALA A 141 0.55 17.31 2.53
CA ALA A 141 1.34 16.24 1.93
C ALA A 141 2.17 15.53 3.01
N LEU A 142 2.12 14.21 3.00
CA LEU A 142 2.89 13.31 3.86
C LEU A 142 3.48 12.20 2.99
N PHE A 143 4.68 11.76 3.33
CA PHE A 143 5.31 10.60 2.70
C PHE A 143 5.47 9.48 3.73
N VAL A 144 5.01 8.28 3.37
CA VAL A 144 5.12 7.06 4.18
C VAL A 144 5.65 5.96 3.28
N ASP A 145 6.86 5.47 3.57
CA ASP A 145 7.56 4.52 2.70
C ASP A 145 6.85 3.16 2.62
N ASP A 146 6.48 2.60 3.78
CA ASP A 146 5.76 1.33 3.91
C ASP A 146 4.46 1.54 4.70
N LEU A 147 3.35 1.07 4.15
CA LEU A 147 2.03 1.21 4.78
C LEU A 147 1.75 0.14 5.84
N ARG A 148 2.48 -0.98 5.80
CA ARG A 148 2.23 -2.11 6.70
C ARG A 148 2.46 -1.70 8.14
N ALA A 149 1.63 -2.19 9.04
CA ALA A 149 1.87 -2.04 10.45
C ALA A 149 3.21 -2.74 10.78
N GLY A 150 4.13 -2.01 11.41
CA GLY A 150 5.36 -2.61 11.92
C GLY A 150 4.98 -3.80 12.79
N THR A 151 5.52 -4.99 12.49
CA THR A 151 5.19 -6.19 13.26
C THR A 151 5.49 -5.93 14.73
N ALA A 152 4.44 -5.99 15.56
CA ALA A 152 4.52 -5.76 17.00
C ALA A 152 5.55 -6.73 17.60
N GLY A 153 6.74 -6.23 17.87
CA GLY A 153 7.84 -7.03 18.43
C GLY A 153 9.22 -6.48 18.13
N HIS A 154 9.53 -6.11 16.88
CA HIS A 154 10.92 -5.80 16.49
C HIS A 154 11.01 -4.75 15.35
N THR A 155 10.30 -3.64 15.46
CA THR A 155 10.57 -2.48 14.60
C THR A 155 11.93 -1.90 15.00
N LEU A 156 12.97 -2.26 14.25
CA LEU A 156 14.27 -1.60 14.35
C LEU A 156 14.11 -0.17 13.84
N ASP A 157 14.49 0.80 14.66
CA ASP A 157 14.61 2.17 14.21
C ASP A 157 15.74 2.26 13.16
N THR A 158 15.56 3.08 12.14
CA THR A 158 16.57 3.34 11.10
C THR A 158 17.87 3.83 11.73
N ILE A 159 17.77 4.59 12.83
CA ILE A 159 18.94 5.06 13.59
C ILE A 159 19.69 3.87 14.22
N ASP A 160 18.97 2.89 14.77
CA ASP A 160 19.57 1.68 15.34
C ASP A 160 20.23 0.83 14.24
N MET A 161 19.63 0.75 13.05
CA MET A 161 20.22 0.06 11.90
C MET A 161 21.50 0.74 11.38
N LEU A 162 21.62 2.06 11.49
CA LEU A 162 22.82 2.79 11.08
C LEU A 162 23.96 2.65 12.09
N LYS A 163 23.64 2.48 13.38
CA LYS A 163 24.62 2.36 14.46
C LYS A 163 25.15 0.95 14.66
N THR A 164 24.41 -0.06 14.22
CA THR A 164 24.63 -1.46 14.59
C THR A 164 24.90 -2.26 13.32
N SER A 165 25.95 -3.08 13.32
CA SER A 165 26.24 -3.90 12.14
C SER A 165 25.17 -4.98 11.95
N ALA A 166 24.99 -5.46 10.72
CA ALA A 166 24.07 -6.58 10.45
C ALA A 166 24.43 -7.83 11.27
N TYR A 167 25.72 -8.05 11.55
CA TYR A 167 26.19 -9.12 12.43
C TYR A 167 25.67 -8.94 13.86
N ASP A 168 25.82 -7.75 14.42
CA ASP A 168 25.39 -7.45 15.80
C ASP A 168 23.88 -7.56 15.96
N LEU A 169 23.10 -7.20 14.93
CA LEU A 169 21.64 -7.33 14.91
C LEU A 169 21.18 -8.80 14.89
N VAL A 170 21.92 -9.67 14.21
CA VAL A 170 21.68 -11.12 14.22
C VAL A 170 22.13 -11.74 15.54
N ALA A 171 23.31 -11.37 16.04
CA ALA A 171 23.86 -11.88 17.30
C ALA A 171 22.99 -11.49 18.51
N SER A 172 22.40 -10.29 18.49
CA SER A 172 21.45 -9.81 19.51
C SER A 172 20.02 -10.34 19.34
N ASN A 173 19.79 -11.26 18.40
CA ASN A 173 18.50 -11.86 18.09
C ASN A 173 17.40 -10.84 17.75
N ARG A 174 17.78 -9.62 17.33
CA ARG A 174 16.85 -8.59 16.84
C ARG A 174 16.43 -8.85 15.39
N ILE A 175 17.27 -9.55 14.63
CA ILE A 175 16.98 -10.03 13.28
C ILE A 175 17.21 -11.53 13.22
N SER A 176 16.21 -12.27 12.73
CA SER A 176 16.34 -13.70 12.47
C SER A 176 17.06 -13.92 11.13
N LEU A 177 18.26 -14.48 11.19
CA LEU A 177 19.04 -14.81 9.99
C LEU A 177 18.29 -15.78 9.06
N SER A 178 17.58 -16.76 9.61
CA SER A 178 16.79 -17.72 8.82
C SER A 178 15.67 -17.03 8.05
N LYS A 179 14.96 -16.07 8.68
CA LYS A 179 13.94 -15.27 7.99
C LYS A 179 14.53 -14.42 6.86
N VAL A 180 15.68 -13.79 7.11
CA VAL A 180 16.37 -12.97 6.10
C VAL A 180 16.81 -13.84 4.91
N LEU A 181 17.44 -14.98 5.18
CA LEU A 181 17.87 -15.91 4.15
C LEU A 181 16.68 -16.45 3.34
N ASN A 182 15.60 -16.85 4.00
CA ASN A 182 14.40 -17.34 3.29
C ASN A 182 13.78 -16.26 2.39
N SER A 183 13.62 -15.03 2.88
CA SER A 183 13.03 -13.95 2.06
C SER A 183 13.94 -13.57 0.89
N ARG A 184 15.26 -13.52 1.11
CA ARG A 184 16.24 -13.17 0.08
C ARG A 184 16.46 -14.28 -0.93
N CYS A 185 16.41 -15.55 -0.52
CA CYS A 185 16.45 -16.69 -1.43
C CYS A 185 15.21 -16.70 -2.33
N GLN A 186 14.00 -16.52 -1.79
CA GLN A 186 12.79 -16.45 -2.61
C GLN A 186 12.85 -15.29 -3.62
N TYR A 187 13.31 -14.12 -3.18
CA TYR A 187 13.51 -12.99 -4.08
C TYR A 187 14.56 -13.29 -5.15
N ALA A 188 15.73 -13.83 -4.79
CA ALA A 188 16.79 -14.18 -5.72
C ALA A 188 16.31 -15.22 -6.75
N LEU A 189 15.56 -16.23 -6.32
CA LEU A 189 14.92 -17.22 -7.20
C LEU A 189 13.89 -16.58 -8.14
N SER A 190 13.12 -15.60 -7.68
CA SER A 190 12.19 -14.85 -8.52
C SER A 190 12.90 -13.97 -9.56
N CYS A 191 14.10 -13.49 -9.23
CA CYS A 191 14.95 -12.71 -10.14
C CYS A 191 15.78 -13.57 -11.08
N CYS A 192 15.82 -14.89 -10.89
CA CYS A 192 16.38 -15.81 -11.87
C CYS A 192 15.49 -15.83 -13.11
N THR A 193 15.73 -14.90 -14.03
CA THR A 193 15.16 -14.96 -15.36
C THR A 193 15.65 -16.24 -16.03
N VAL A 194 14.71 -17.09 -16.45
CA VAL A 194 15.06 -18.23 -17.32
C VAL A 194 15.65 -17.62 -18.59
N PRO A 195 16.91 -17.94 -18.98
CA PRO A 195 17.48 -17.42 -20.21
C PRO A 195 16.56 -17.75 -21.38
N SER A 196 16.48 -16.86 -22.39
CA SER A 196 15.59 -17.05 -23.53
C SER A 196 15.86 -18.42 -24.17
N ILE A 197 14.91 -19.33 -24.04
CA ILE A 197 15.07 -20.70 -24.52
C ILE A 197 14.93 -20.67 -26.03
N GLN A 198 16.05 -20.82 -26.74
CA GLN A 198 16.05 -20.84 -28.22
C GLN A 198 15.47 -22.16 -28.77
N ASP A 199 15.71 -23.27 -28.07
CA ASP A 199 15.13 -24.58 -28.39
C ASP A 199 14.46 -25.17 -27.15
N VAL A 200 13.13 -25.04 -27.14
CA VAL A 200 12.26 -25.47 -26.04
C VAL A 200 12.35 -26.98 -25.82
N ILE A 201 12.45 -27.75 -26.90
CA ILE A 201 12.41 -29.21 -26.84
C ILE A 201 13.72 -29.72 -26.26
N ALA A 202 14.86 -29.23 -26.73
CA ALA A 202 16.17 -29.63 -26.20
C ALA A 202 16.32 -29.23 -24.73
N TYR A 203 15.90 -28.02 -24.36
CA TYR A 203 16.01 -27.52 -22.99
C TYR A 203 15.20 -28.34 -21.98
N TYR A 204 13.92 -28.63 -22.27
CA TYR A 204 13.09 -29.41 -21.36
C TYR A 204 13.47 -30.89 -21.37
N SER A 205 13.91 -31.45 -22.51
CA SER A 205 14.36 -32.84 -22.58
C SER A 205 15.58 -33.06 -21.68
N GLU A 206 16.53 -32.13 -21.68
CA GLU A 206 17.73 -32.22 -20.85
C GLU A 206 17.42 -32.06 -19.35
N ARG A 207 16.51 -31.14 -18.98
CA ARG A 207 16.07 -31.02 -17.58
C ARG A 207 15.31 -32.25 -17.09
N ILE A 208 14.41 -32.81 -17.90
CA ILE A 208 13.70 -34.04 -17.57
C ILE A 208 14.69 -35.20 -17.38
N ARG A 209 15.73 -35.28 -18.22
CA ARG A 209 16.80 -36.27 -18.08
C ARG A 209 17.56 -36.09 -16.76
N ILE A 210 17.95 -34.87 -16.42
CA ILE A 210 18.64 -34.55 -15.16
C ILE A 210 17.76 -34.90 -13.95
N TYR A 211 16.48 -34.52 -13.97
CA TYR A 211 15.56 -34.86 -12.88
C TYR A 211 15.35 -36.37 -12.72
N ARG A 212 15.30 -37.13 -13.83
CA ARG A 212 15.25 -38.60 -13.74
C ARG A 212 16.51 -39.21 -13.13
N ILE A 213 17.67 -38.62 -13.39
CA ILE A 213 18.94 -39.06 -12.79
C ILE A 213 18.95 -38.75 -11.29
N LEU A 214 18.57 -37.54 -10.91
CA LEU A 214 18.52 -37.12 -9.50
C LEU A 214 17.48 -37.91 -8.70
N LEU A 215 16.30 -38.17 -9.26
CA LEU A 215 15.26 -38.99 -8.61
C LEU A 215 15.60 -40.49 -8.55
N ALA A 216 16.62 -40.94 -9.29
CA ALA A 216 17.14 -42.30 -9.18
C ALA A 216 18.25 -42.43 -8.12
N ASP A 217 18.77 -41.30 -7.62
CA ASP A 217 19.77 -41.26 -6.56
C ASP A 217 19.08 -41.26 -5.18
N LYS A 218 19.36 -42.30 -4.38
CA LYS A 218 18.76 -42.45 -3.04
C LYS A 218 19.17 -41.35 -2.08
N GLU A 219 20.41 -40.88 -2.14
CA GLU A 219 20.89 -39.82 -1.24
C GLU A 219 20.17 -38.49 -1.53
N PHE A 220 19.87 -38.24 -2.81
CA PHE A 220 19.12 -37.05 -3.20
C PHE A 220 17.64 -37.14 -2.79
N VAL A 221 17.01 -38.30 -2.94
CA VAL A 221 15.61 -38.50 -2.51
C VAL A 221 15.46 -38.34 -1.00
N GLU A 222 16.37 -38.91 -0.21
CA GLU A 222 16.39 -38.77 1.25
C GLU A 222 16.66 -37.33 1.74
N PHE A 223 17.31 -36.48 0.92
CA PHE A 223 17.53 -35.07 1.24
C PHE A 223 16.30 -34.18 0.97
N VAL A 224 15.46 -34.57 0.00
CA VAL A 224 14.31 -33.78 -0.45
C VAL A 224 13.02 -34.15 0.31
N GLU A 225 12.89 -35.40 0.77
CA GLU A 225 11.82 -35.85 1.68
C GLU A 225 12.09 -35.46 3.15
#